data_AF-A0A8I3AYS7-F1
#
_entry.id   AF-A0A8I3AYS7-F1
#
_cell.length_a   1.000
_cell.length_b   1.000
_cell.length_c   1.000
_cell.angle_alpha   90.00
_cell.angle_beta   90.00
_cell.angle_gamma   90.00
#
_symmetry.space_group_name_H-M   'P 1'
#
loop_
_entity.id
_entity.type
_entity.pdbx_description
1 polymer ?
#
loop_
_entity_poly.entity_id
_entity_poly.type
_entity_poly.pdbx_seq_one_letter_code
_entity_poly.pdbx_strand_id
1 'polypeptide(L)'
;MDDTTRTEYPSMLGSLQPTQAVHVLTERVKRINKINGEIAEWLQERRKVEEQYVLSLRKLLQFKVPNAQSELGVFQAPWDKILQAVDATAQSHHQLAANIDRDVEAPLRAFGTKPEMQEMIATSGNLSGMARDLDEAQKKVETLGKKGTKGNAQKLEAALSKLNSSTQQWDSSAPFIFESLQALDEQRVNQLRDLLTQYQTHESDQAQRSQATAAETLASMLEISTELEIASFQERATAGRPRLEKRPSTRQTSHTAAGQSQSQSLAPPNHSQIADDTTSERSVPVEHRPPPPPEPKQETKQEGKTESKLRSRIGTMLGRRRQSVHSGFGTVT
;
A
#
# COMPACT_ATOMS: atom_id res chain seq x y z
N MET A 1 7.19 -26.07 -21.90
CA MET A 1 5.84 -25.95 -21.32
C MET A 1 4.94 -26.62 -22.32
N ASP A 2 4.33 -27.72 -21.93
CA ASP A 2 3.50 -28.53 -22.82
C ASP A 2 2.38 -27.66 -23.41
N ASP A 3 2.35 -27.55 -24.74
CA ASP A 3 1.20 -27.05 -25.50
C ASP A 3 0.05 -28.00 -25.25
N THR A 4 -0.57 -27.86 -24.08
CA THR A 4 -1.80 -28.54 -23.76
C THR A 4 -2.82 -27.92 -24.70
N THR A 5 -3.31 -28.70 -25.66
CA THR A 5 -4.36 -28.25 -26.57
C THR A 5 -5.47 -27.61 -25.74
N ARG A 6 -5.73 -26.31 -25.96
CA ARG A 6 -6.71 -25.52 -25.20
C ARG A 6 -8.11 -26.05 -25.53
N THR A 7 -8.60 -26.95 -24.70
CA THR A 7 -9.81 -27.75 -24.98
C THR A 7 -10.91 -27.50 -23.96
N GLU A 8 -10.56 -26.90 -22.83
CA GLU A 8 -11.45 -26.63 -21.70
C GLU A 8 -12.58 -25.69 -22.12
N TYR A 9 -12.26 -24.56 -22.76
CA TYR A 9 -13.29 -23.62 -23.19
C TYR A 9 -14.09 -24.13 -24.40
N PRO A 10 -13.46 -24.71 -25.44
CA PRO A 10 -14.20 -25.35 -26.52
C PRO A 10 -15.16 -26.45 -26.04
N SER A 11 -14.78 -27.23 -25.02
CA SER A 11 -15.63 -28.31 -24.49
C SER A 11 -16.97 -27.82 -23.93
N MET A 12 -17.06 -26.55 -23.50
CA MET A 12 -18.30 -25.94 -23.03
C MET A 12 -19.38 -25.92 -24.12
N LEU A 13 -19.00 -25.90 -25.40
CA LEU A 13 -19.94 -25.90 -26.53
C LEU A 13 -20.80 -27.17 -26.57
N GLY A 14 -20.32 -28.29 -26.00
CA GLY A 14 -21.12 -29.51 -25.89
C GLY A 14 -22.30 -29.40 -24.90
N SER A 15 -22.29 -28.40 -24.03
CA SER A 15 -23.32 -28.18 -22.99
C SER A 15 -24.13 -26.90 -23.18
N LEU A 16 -23.83 -26.10 -24.21
CA LEU A 16 -24.42 -24.78 -24.40
C LEU A 16 -25.11 -24.68 -25.77
N GLN A 17 -26.33 -24.14 -25.80
CA GLN A 17 -26.94 -23.74 -27.05
C GLN A 17 -26.16 -22.56 -27.67
N PRO A 18 -26.16 -22.39 -29.01
CA PRO A 18 -25.36 -21.35 -29.66
C PRO A 18 -25.55 -19.93 -29.11
N THR A 19 -26.80 -19.54 -28.82
CA THR A 19 -27.12 -18.24 -28.22
C THR A 19 -26.61 -18.11 -26.78
N GLN A 20 -26.63 -19.20 -26.00
CA GLN A 20 -26.08 -19.24 -24.64
C GLN A 20 -24.54 -19.17 -24.67
N ALA A 21 -23.90 -19.88 -25.60
CA ALA A 21 -22.44 -19.84 -25.78
C ALA A 21 -21.96 -18.41 -26.11
N VAL A 22 -22.64 -17.72 -27.04
CA VAL A 22 -22.36 -16.31 -27.34
C VAL A 22 -22.50 -15.42 -26.11
N HIS A 23 -23.56 -15.63 -25.31
CA HIS A 23 -23.75 -14.85 -24.09
C HIS A 23 -22.60 -15.07 -23.10
N VAL A 24 -22.22 -16.31 -22.84
CA VAL A 24 -21.09 -16.66 -21.96
C VAL A 24 -19.80 -16.00 -22.43
N LEU A 25 -19.48 -16.11 -23.73
CA LEU A 25 -18.28 -15.50 -24.30
C LEU A 25 -18.31 -13.98 -24.16
N THR A 26 -19.41 -13.34 -24.53
CA THR A 26 -19.55 -11.88 -24.50
C THR A 26 -19.41 -11.34 -23.08
N GLU A 27 -20.08 -11.97 -22.11
CA GLU A 27 -19.98 -11.57 -20.71
C GLU A 27 -18.58 -11.80 -20.15
N ARG A 28 -17.89 -12.85 -20.58
CA ARG A 28 -16.51 -13.09 -20.18
C ARG A 28 -15.56 -12.01 -20.71
N VAL A 29 -15.64 -11.68 -22.00
CA VAL A 29 -14.84 -10.62 -22.64
C VAL A 29 -15.07 -9.27 -21.97
N LYS A 30 -16.32 -8.90 -21.64
CA LYS A 30 -16.62 -7.68 -20.88
C LYS A 30 -16.00 -7.70 -19.49
N ARG A 31 -16.09 -8.84 -18.79
CA ARG A 31 -15.57 -9.00 -17.43
C ARG A 31 -14.04 -8.88 -17.37
N ILE A 32 -13.33 -9.35 -18.39
CA ILE A 32 -11.87 -9.20 -18.52
C ILE A 32 -11.47 -7.72 -18.42
N ASN A 33 -12.09 -6.86 -19.25
CA ASN A 33 -11.79 -5.42 -19.23
C ASN A 33 -12.23 -4.76 -17.92
N LYS A 34 -13.40 -5.14 -17.40
CA LYS A 34 -13.93 -4.59 -16.15
C LYS A 34 -12.99 -4.83 -14.97
N ILE A 35 -12.52 -6.07 -14.77
CA ILE A 35 -11.63 -6.42 -13.66
C ILE A 35 -10.31 -5.64 -13.76
N ASN A 36 -9.71 -5.58 -14.95
CA ASN A 36 -8.46 -4.83 -15.14
C ASN A 36 -8.66 -3.33 -14.87
N GLY A 37 -9.79 -2.77 -15.30
CA GLY A 37 -10.16 -1.37 -15.03
C GLY A 37 -10.32 -1.08 -13.54
N GLU A 38 -11.08 -1.90 -12.82
CA GLU A 38 -11.31 -1.74 -11.38
C GLU A 38 -10.00 -1.82 -10.56
N ILE A 39 -9.12 -2.76 -10.91
CA ILE A 39 -7.81 -2.89 -10.24
C ILE A 39 -6.92 -1.68 -10.57
N ALA A 40 -6.93 -1.21 -11.83
CA ALA A 40 -6.17 -0.03 -12.22
C ALA A 40 -6.69 1.25 -11.54
N GLU A 41 -8.00 1.40 -11.35
CA GLU A 41 -8.58 2.49 -10.57
C GLU A 41 -8.13 2.46 -9.11
N TRP A 42 -8.10 1.28 -8.49
CA TRP A 42 -7.58 1.15 -7.14
C TRP A 42 -6.09 1.51 -7.05
N LEU A 43 -5.27 1.06 -8.02
CA LEU A 43 -3.83 1.41 -8.09
C LEU A 43 -3.60 2.90 -8.30
N GLN A 44 -4.48 3.56 -9.07
CA GLN A 44 -4.44 5.01 -9.25
C GLN A 44 -4.71 5.74 -7.92
N GLU A 45 -5.70 5.32 -7.15
CA GLU A 45 -5.97 5.89 -5.82
C GLU A 45 -4.80 5.64 -4.86
N ARG A 46 -4.24 4.43 -4.87
CA ARG A 46 -3.04 4.06 -4.12
C ARG A 46 -1.85 4.97 -4.46
N ARG A 47 -1.67 5.32 -5.73
CA ARG A 47 -0.65 6.27 -6.20
C ARG A 47 -0.90 7.69 -5.73
N LYS A 48 -2.14 8.20 -5.82
CA LYS A 48 -2.50 9.54 -5.35
C LYS A 48 -2.20 9.73 -3.86
N VAL A 49 -2.43 8.69 -3.05
CA VAL A 49 -2.08 8.70 -1.62
C VAL A 49 -0.57 8.89 -1.43
N GLU A 50 0.28 8.22 -2.22
CA GLU A 50 1.73 8.42 -2.16
C GLU A 50 2.13 9.83 -2.57
N GLU A 51 1.58 10.33 -3.67
CA GLU A 51 1.88 11.68 -4.15
C GLU A 51 1.52 12.74 -3.09
N GLN A 52 0.37 12.58 -2.42
CA GLN A 52 -0.02 13.45 -1.32
C GLN A 52 0.92 13.35 -0.11
N TYR A 53 1.37 12.14 0.23
CA TYR A 53 2.33 11.93 1.31
C TYR A 53 3.67 12.60 1.00
N VAL A 54 4.18 12.43 -0.21
CA VAL A 54 5.41 13.09 -0.70
C VAL A 54 5.29 14.61 -0.64
N LEU A 55 4.17 15.19 -1.09
CA LEU A 55 3.93 16.64 -1.01
C LEU A 55 3.95 17.13 0.44
N SER A 56 3.37 16.35 1.36
CA SER A 56 3.32 16.68 2.78
C SER A 56 4.71 16.64 3.43
N LEU A 57 5.55 15.65 3.08
CA LEU A 57 6.94 15.57 3.54
C LEU A 57 7.79 16.73 3.00
N ARG A 58 7.63 17.09 1.72
CA ARG A 58 8.31 18.25 1.14
C ARG A 58 7.92 19.56 1.82
N LYS A 59 6.64 19.70 2.18
CA LYS A 59 6.17 20.84 2.98
C LYS A 59 6.77 20.84 4.38
N LEU A 60 6.92 19.67 5.02
CA LEU A 60 7.59 19.56 6.31
C LEU A 60 9.05 20.05 6.25
N LEU A 61 9.79 19.74 5.19
CA LEU A 61 11.18 20.21 5.00
C LEU A 61 11.31 21.73 4.82
N GLN A 62 10.22 22.40 4.43
CA GLN A 62 10.18 23.86 4.36
C GLN A 62 9.96 24.50 5.73
N PHE A 63 9.53 23.73 6.73
CA PHE A 63 9.39 24.20 8.10
C PHE A 63 10.77 24.32 8.76
N LYS A 64 11.35 25.53 8.73
CA LYS A 64 12.71 25.82 9.21
C LYS A 64 12.76 26.06 10.72
N VAL A 65 12.43 25.03 11.49
CA VAL A 65 12.54 25.01 12.96
C VAL A 65 13.24 23.72 13.40
N PRO A 66 14.27 23.78 14.27
CA PRO A 66 14.97 24.97 14.76
C PRO A 66 15.62 25.78 13.63
N ASN A 67 15.75 27.10 13.81
CA ASN A 67 16.29 28.00 12.80
C ASN A 67 17.81 28.20 12.99
N ALA A 68 18.45 28.93 12.08
CA ALA A 68 19.90 29.17 12.12
C ALA A 68 20.41 29.88 13.39
N GLN A 69 19.54 30.50 14.19
CA GLN A 69 19.89 31.16 15.45
C GLN A 69 19.80 30.22 16.66
N SER A 70 19.34 28.98 16.47
CA SER A 70 19.02 28.06 17.56
C SER A 70 20.24 27.33 18.15
N GLU A 71 21.47 27.61 17.65
CA GLU A 71 22.76 27.06 18.11
C GLU A 71 22.69 25.61 18.62
N LEU A 72 22.52 24.65 17.72
CA LEU A 72 22.26 23.25 18.08
C LEU A 72 23.48 22.49 18.66
N GLY A 73 24.67 23.08 18.62
CA GLY A 73 25.89 22.45 19.14
C GLY A 73 26.13 21.07 18.54
N VAL A 74 26.39 20.07 19.39
CA VAL A 74 26.58 18.67 18.96
C VAL A 74 25.37 18.05 18.25
N PHE A 75 24.18 18.65 18.35
CA PHE A 75 22.98 18.18 17.67
C PHE A 75 22.86 18.67 16.24
N GLN A 76 23.72 19.57 15.76
CA GLN A 76 23.60 20.14 14.41
C GLN A 76 23.65 19.04 13.33
N ALA A 77 24.70 18.21 13.32
CA ALA A 77 24.82 17.14 12.33
C ALA A 77 23.73 16.05 12.46
N PRO A 78 23.40 15.54 13.67
CA PRO A 78 22.24 14.68 13.88
C PRO A 78 20.93 15.26 13.35
N TRP A 79 20.67 16.55 13.61
CA TRP A 79 19.47 17.23 13.13
C TRP A 79 19.43 17.32 11.60
N ASP A 80 20.55 17.68 10.97
CA ASP A 80 20.67 17.68 9.51
C ASP A 80 20.42 16.28 8.92
N LYS A 81 20.88 15.21 9.59
CA LYS A 81 20.60 13.82 9.19
C LYS A 81 19.11 13.49 9.28
N ILE A 82 18.39 13.98 10.30
CA ILE A 82 16.92 13.82 10.39
C ILE A 82 16.22 14.50 9.20
N LEU A 83 16.62 15.72 8.85
CA LEU A 83 16.05 16.41 7.68
C LEU A 83 16.34 15.67 6.38
N GLN A 84 17.56 15.17 6.19
CA GLN A 84 17.92 14.34 5.03
C GLN A 84 17.11 13.04 4.98
N ALA A 85 16.82 12.43 6.14
CA ALA A 85 16.00 11.22 6.22
C ALA A 85 14.54 11.44 5.77
N VAL A 86 13.96 12.60 6.12
CA VAL A 86 12.63 13.01 5.66
C VAL A 86 12.64 13.22 4.14
N ASP A 87 13.67 13.84 3.58
CA ASP A 87 13.80 14.01 2.13
C ASP A 87 14.00 12.68 1.39
N ALA A 88 14.87 11.81 1.90
CA ALA A 88 15.07 10.45 1.37
C ALA A 88 13.78 9.62 1.41
N THR A 89 12.97 9.76 2.47
CA THR A 89 11.64 9.14 2.57
C THR A 89 10.73 9.66 1.48
N ALA A 90 10.65 10.98 1.28
CA ALA A 90 9.85 11.60 0.23
C ALA A 90 10.28 11.11 -1.17
N GLN A 91 11.58 11.01 -1.44
CA GLN A 91 12.10 10.48 -2.71
C GLN A 91 11.75 9.00 -2.90
N SER A 92 11.87 8.18 -1.85
CA SER A 92 11.55 6.74 -1.91
C SER A 92 10.08 6.48 -2.22
N HIS A 93 9.17 7.24 -1.60
CA HIS A 93 7.73 7.16 -1.87
C HIS A 93 7.36 7.75 -3.24
N HIS A 94 8.04 8.81 -3.69
CA HIS A 94 7.87 9.33 -5.05
C HIS A 94 8.25 8.30 -6.11
N GLN A 95 9.36 7.59 -5.91
CA GLN A 95 9.79 6.51 -6.81
C GLN A 95 8.77 5.36 -6.83
N LEU A 96 8.22 4.98 -5.68
CA LEU A 96 7.16 3.97 -5.59
C LEU A 96 5.92 4.40 -6.39
N ALA A 97 5.45 5.63 -6.21
CA ALA A 97 4.32 6.18 -6.97
C ALA A 97 4.54 6.13 -8.49
N ALA A 98 5.74 6.53 -8.95
CA ALA A 98 6.11 6.49 -10.36
C ALA A 98 6.18 5.07 -10.92
N ASN A 99 6.69 4.11 -10.14
CA ASN A 99 6.74 2.70 -10.54
C ASN A 99 5.35 2.08 -10.58
N ILE A 100 4.46 2.41 -9.63
CA ILE A 100 3.06 1.96 -9.66
C ILE A 100 2.40 2.41 -10.98
N ASP A 101 2.58 3.67 -11.38
CA ASP A 101 2.02 4.20 -12.62
C ASP A 101 2.56 3.46 -13.86
N ARG A 102 3.88 3.49 -14.04
CA ARG A 102 4.54 3.01 -15.25
C ARG A 102 4.51 1.50 -15.40
N ASP A 103 4.77 0.79 -14.32
CA ASP A 103 5.08 -0.64 -14.37
C ASP A 103 3.87 -1.53 -14.01
N VAL A 104 2.79 -0.94 -13.48
CA VAL A 104 1.61 -1.71 -13.01
C VAL A 104 0.30 -1.14 -13.56
N GLU A 105 -0.02 0.13 -13.26
CA GLU A 105 -1.29 0.77 -13.62
C GLU A 105 -1.44 0.88 -15.16
N ALA A 106 -0.46 1.50 -15.83
CA ALA A 106 -0.53 1.75 -17.26
C ALA A 106 -0.58 0.46 -18.10
N PRO A 107 0.26 -0.57 -17.86
CA PRO A 107 0.16 -1.84 -18.58
C PRO A 107 -1.17 -2.57 -18.37
N LEU A 108 -1.77 -2.43 -17.18
CA LEU A 108 -3.07 -3.02 -16.88
C LEU A 108 -4.21 -2.34 -17.65
N ARG A 109 -4.20 -1.00 -17.72
CA ARG A 109 -5.15 -0.22 -18.55
C ARG A 109 -4.98 -0.49 -20.04
N ALA A 110 -3.75 -0.66 -20.49
CA ALA A 110 -3.42 -0.96 -21.89
C ALA A 110 -3.82 -2.38 -22.34
N PHE A 111 -4.30 -3.24 -21.44
CA PHE A 111 -4.75 -4.59 -21.81
C PHE A 111 -5.85 -4.57 -22.87
N GLY A 112 -6.82 -3.65 -22.71
CA GLY A 112 -7.96 -3.54 -23.63
C GLY A 112 -7.56 -3.20 -25.05
N THR A 113 -6.42 -2.54 -25.25
CA THR A 113 -5.90 -2.13 -26.57
C THR A 113 -5.01 -3.17 -27.22
N LYS A 114 -4.78 -4.32 -26.58
CA LYS A 114 -3.98 -5.41 -27.16
C LYS A 114 -4.64 -5.97 -28.43
N PRO A 115 -3.85 -6.31 -29.48
CA PRO A 115 -4.38 -6.88 -30.71
C PRO A 115 -5.28 -8.09 -30.48
N GLU A 116 -4.88 -9.00 -29.59
CA GLU A 116 -5.62 -10.23 -29.29
C GLU A 116 -6.98 -9.93 -28.64
N MET A 117 -7.06 -8.87 -27.81
CA MET A 117 -8.32 -8.43 -27.21
C MET A 117 -9.23 -7.78 -28.25
N GLN A 118 -8.68 -6.97 -29.16
CA GLN A 118 -9.45 -6.35 -30.24
C GLN A 118 -9.97 -7.40 -31.22
N GLU A 119 -9.16 -8.40 -31.56
CA GLU A 119 -9.55 -9.54 -32.37
C GLU A 119 -10.65 -10.36 -31.70
N MET A 120 -10.56 -10.61 -30.39
CA MET A 120 -11.60 -11.29 -29.62
C MET A 120 -12.93 -10.52 -29.64
N ILE A 121 -12.90 -9.19 -29.51
CA ILE A 121 -14.10 -8.35 -29.61
C ILE A 121 -14.73 -8.46 -31.01
N ALA A 122 -13.92 -8.41 -32.07
CA ALA A 122 -14.40 -8.54 -33.44
C ALA A 122 -15.00 -9.93 -33.73
N THR A 123 -14.29 -10.99 -33.35
CA THR A 123 -14.73 -12.39 -33.55
C THR A 123 -15.94 -12.74 -32.69
N SER A 124 -16.07 -12.16 -31.50
CA SER A 124 -17.29 -12.24 -30.66
C SER A 124 -18.52 -11.67 -31.39
N GLY A 125 -18.38 -10.55 -32.09
CA GLY A 125 -19.44 -9.97 -32.92
C GLY A 125 -19.85 -10.90 -34.06
N ASN A 126 -18.88 -11.49 -34.76
CA ASN A 126 -19.12 -12.45 -35.84
C ASN A 126 -19.84 -13.71 -35.32
N LEU A 127 -19.41 -14.25 -34.18
CA LEU A 127 -20.03 -15.41 -33.53
C LEU A 127 -21.48 -15.12 -33.13
N SER A 128 -21.77 -13.90 -32.67
CA SER A 128 -23.12 -13.46 -32.35
C SER A 128 -24.04 -13.51 -33.58
N GLY A 129 -23.54 -13.07 -34.74
CA GLY A 129 -24.25 -13.19 -36.02
C GLY A 129 -24.52 -14.64 -36.41
N MET A 130 -23.51 -15.51 -36.31
CA MET A 130 -23.63 -16.94 -36.62
C MET A 130 -24.67 -17.64 -35.74
N ALA A 131 -24.67 -17.37 -34.42
CA ALA A 131 -25.68 -17.94 -33.51
C ALA A 131 -27.10 -17.49 -33.85
N ARG A 132 -27.29 -16.21 -34.23
CA ARG A 132 -28.59 -15.68 -34.60
C ARG A 132 -29.12 -16.30 -35.89
N ASP A 133 -28.26 -16.40 -36.91
CA ASP A 133 -28.62 -17.03 -38.18
C ASP A 133 -29.00 -18.50 -38.00
N LEU A 134 -28.32 -19.22 -37.10
CA LEU A 134 -28.62 -20.60 -36.74
C LEU A 134 -29.97 -20.71 -36.02
N ASP A 135 -30.24 -19.85 -35.02
CA ASP A 135 -31.52 -19.81 -34.30
C ASP A 135 -32.70 -19.47 -35.24
N GLU A 136 -32.52 -18.52 -36.15
CA GLU A 136 -33.51 -18.19 -37.19
C GLU A 136 -33.77 -19.36 -38.14
N ALA A 137 -32.72 -20.07 -38.57
CA ALA A 137 -32.85 -21.26 -39.42
C ALA A 137 -33.59 -22.41 -38.71
N GLN A 138 -33.27 -22.65 -37.43
CA GLN A 138 -33.95 -23.64 -36.59
C GLN A 138 -35.45 -23.32 -36.46
N LYS A 139 -35.80 -22.08 -36.09
CA LYS A 139 -37.20 -21.63 -35.98
C LYS A 139 -37.96 -21.76 -37.30
N LYS A 140 -37.31 -21.50 -38.43
CA LYS A 140 -37.92 -21.62 -39.76
C LYS A 140 -38.23 -23.07 -40.11
N VAL A 141 -37.33 -24.00 -39.83
CA VAL A 141 -37.54 -25.44 -40.00
C VAL A 141 -38.70 -25.92 -39.11
N GLU A 142 -38.71 -25.53 -37.83
CA GLU A 142 -39.77 -25.90 -36.88
C GLU A 142 -41.15 -25.38 -37.34
N THR A 143 -41.22 -24.12 -37.79
CA THR A 143 -42.46 -23.49 -38.24
C THR A 143 -43.02 -24.15 -39.50
N LEU A 144 -42.16 -24.48 -40.47
CA LEU A 144 -42.58 -25.16 -41.70
C LEU A 144 -42.94 -26.63 -41.46
N GLY A 145 -42.23 -27.30 -40.53
CA GLY A 145 -42.52 -28.68 -40.11
C GLY A 145 -43.90 -28.82 -39.45
N LYS A 146 -44.30 -27.86 -38.62
CA LYS A 146 -45.63 -27.84 -37.98
C LYS A 146 -46.79 -27.57 -38.96
N LYS A 147 -46.53 -27.01 -40.14
CA LYS A 147 -47.57 -26.54 -41.09
C LYS A 147 -48.10 -27.59 -42.09
N GLY A 148 -47.65 -28.85 -42.07
CA GLY A 148 -48.30 -29.95 -42.82
C GLY A 148 -48.25 -29.88 -44.37
N THR A 149 -47.26 -30.57 -44.93
CA THR A 149 -47.03 -31.17 -46.27
C THR A 149 -47.76 -30.79 -47.59
N LYS A 150 -48.91 -30.10 -47.68
CA LYS A 150 -49.46 -29.79 -49.03
C LYS A 150 -48.92 -28.46 -49.59
N GLY A 151 -47.80 -28.54 -50.29
CA GLY A 151 -47.21 -27.44 -51.10
C GLY A 151 -45.95 -26.78 -50.53
N ASN A 152 -45.52 -27.14 -49.31
CA ASN A 152 -44.35 -26.57 -48.64
C ASN A 152 -43.08 -27.44 -48.70
N ALA A 153 -43.09 -28.56 -49.43
CA ALA A 153 -41.96 -29.49 -49.46
C ALA A 153 -40.65 -28.82 -49.93
N GLN A 154 -40.68 -28.09 -51.05
CA GLN A 154 -39.52 -27.34 -51.55
C GLN A 154 -39.05 -26.25 -50.57
N LYS A 155 -39.98 -25.59 -49.86
CA LYS A 155 -39.63 -24.56 -48.86
C LYS A 155 -39.00 -25.17 -47.60
N LEU A 156 -39.46 -26.36 -47.20
CA LEU A 156 -38.91 -27.12 -46.08
C LEU A 156 -37.50 -27.62 -46.42
N GLU A 157 -37.29 -28.14 -47.63
CA GLU A 157 -35.98 -28.58 -48.12
C GLU A 157 -34.97 -27.43 -48.14
N ALA A 158 -35.35 -26.26 -48.67
CA ALA A 158 -34.51 -25.06 -48.63
C ALA A 158 -34.20 -24.59 -47.19
N ALA A 159 -35.16 -24.68 -46.27
CA ALA A 159 -34.95 -24.34 -44.86
C ALA A 159 -33.99 -25.33 -44.17
N LEU A 160 -34.11 -26.63 -44.44
CA LEU A 160 -33.20 -27.66 -43.93
C LEU A 160 -31.78 -27.48 -44.48
N SER A 161 -31.64 -27.15 -45.77
CA SER A 161 -30.34 -26.85 -46.38
C SER A 161 -29.67 -25.65 -45.70
N LYS A 162 -30.42 -24.57 -45.46
CA LYS A 162 -29.91 -23.40 -44.73
C LYS A 162 -29.53 -23.73 -43.29
N LEU A 163 -30.34 -24.53 -42.59
CA LEU A 163 -30.02 -24.98 -41.24
C LEU A 163 -28.72 -25.78 -41.22
N ASN A 164 -28.54 -26.75 -42.11
CA ASN A 164 -27.32 -27.55 -42.18
C ASN A 164 -26.07 -26.69 -42.46
N SER A 165 -26.19 -25.72 -43.37
CA SER A 165 -25.11 -24.77 -43.67
C SER A 165 -24.76 -23.89 -42.46
N SER A 166 -25.75 -23.35 -41.76
CA SER A 166 -25.53 -22.54 -40.56
C SER A 166 -24.94 -23.37 -39.41
N THR A 167 -25.39 -24.62 -39.23
CA THR A 167 -24.81 -25.56 -38.25
C THR A 167 -23.36 -25.87 -38.58
N GLN A 168 -23.02 -26.19 -39.83
CA GLN A 168 -21.63 -26.47 -40.23
C GLN A 168 -20.71 -25.26 -40.01
N GLN A 169 -21.20 -24.06 -40.28
CA GLN A 169 -20.45 -22.83 -40.03
C GLN A 169 -20.20 -22.62 -38.53
N TRP A 170 -21.22 -22.87 -37.69
CA TRP A 170 -21.08 -22.83 -36.24
C TRP A 170 -20.07 -23.85 -35.74
N ASP A 171 -20.22 -25.13 -36.13
CA ASP A 171 -19.38 -26.23 -35.66
C ASP A 171 -17.90 -26.08 -36.07
N SER A 172 -17.64 -25.40 -37.19
CA SER A 172 -16.26 -25.12 -37.64
C SER A 172 -15.63 -23.89 -37.01
N SER A 173 -16.42 -22.87 -36.64
CA SER A 173 -15.89 -21.58 -36.17
C SER A 173 -15.90 -21.45 -34.64
N ALA A 174 -16.94 -21.93 -33.97
CA ALA A 174 -17.13 -21.72 -32.53
C ALA A 174 -15.99 -22.33 -31.69
N PRO A 175 -15.50 -23.57 -31.96
CA PRO A 175 -14.41 -24.15 -31.17
C PRO A 175 -13.14 -23.28 -31.18
N PHE A 176 -12.73 -22.77 -32.34
CA PHE A 176 -11.54 -21.93 -32.48
C PHE A 176 -11.66 -20.59 -31.76
N ILE A 177 -12.86 -19.99 -31.77
CA ILE A 177 -13.10 -18.73 -31.04
C ILE A 177 -13.04 -18.96 -29.53
N PHE A 178 -13.57 -20.09 -29.03
CA PHE A 178 -13.46 -20.45 -27.62
C PHE A 178 -12.03 -20.82 -27.21
N GLU A 179 -11.25 -21.41 -28.11
CA GLU A 179 -9.81 -21.64 -27.93
C GLU A 179 -9.05 -20.31 -27.78
N SER A 180 -9.37 -19.35 -28.65
CA SER A 180 -8.81 -18.00 -28.60
C SER A 180 -9.20 -17.26 -27.31
N LEU A 181 -10.43 -17.44 -26.83
CA LEU A 181 -10.89 -16.89 -25.56
C LEU A 181 -10.09 -17.46 -24.39
N GLN A 182 -9.82 -18.77 -24.42
CA GLN A 182 -9.01 -19.42 -23.39
C GLN A 182 -7.58 -18.88 -23.37
N ALA A 183 -6.95 -18.78 -24.54
CA ALA A 183 -5.60 -18.22 -24.66
C ALA A 183 -5.52 -16.79 -24.12
N LEU A 184 -6.50 -15.94 -24.47
CA LEU A 184 -6.60 -14.58 -23.99
C LEU A 184 -6.77 -14.51 -22.47
N ASP A 185 -7.59 -15.38 -21.89
CA ASP A 185 -7.79 -15.42 -20.45
C ASP A 185 -6.54 -15.89 -19.69
N GLU A 186 -5.83 -16.90 -20.21
CA GLU A 186 -4.54 -17.35 -19.69
C GLU A 186 -3.53 -16.20 -19.71
N GLN A 187 -3.41 -15.49 -20.83
CA GLN A 187 -2.53 -14.33 -20.96
C GLN A 187 -2.89 -13.24 -19.93
N ARG A 188 -4.19 -12.94 -19.77
CA ARG A 188 -4.67 -11.95 -18.81
C ARG A 188 -4.35 -12.35 -17.37
N VAL A 189 -4.61 -13.60 -16.97
CA VAL A 189 -4.31 -14.09 -15.62
C VAL A 189 -2.82 -13.98 -15.34
N ASN A 190 -1.99 -14.46 -16.27
CA ASN A 190 -0.54 -14.42 -16.14
C ASN A 190 -0.04 -12.98 -16.03
N GLN A 191 -0.47 -12.08 -16.92
CA GLN A 191 -0.10 -10.68 -16.84
C GLN A 191 -0.52 -10.04 -15.52
N LEU A 192 -1.76 -10.27 -15.05
CA LEU A 192 -2.20 -9.70 -13.79
C LEU A 192 -1.37 -10.20 -12.61
N ARG A 193 -1.04 -11.50 -12.58
CA ARG A 193 -0.14 -12.07 -11.58
C ARG A 193 1.24 -11.40 -11.62
N ASP A 194 1.80 -11.22 -12.80
CA ASP A 194 3.14 -10.68 -12.97
C ASP A 194 3.17 -9.20 -12.55
N LEU A 195 2.19 -8.39 -12.95
CA LEU A 195 2.05 -6.98 -12.56
C LEU A 195 1.84 -6.82 -11.05
N LEU A 196 0.99 -7.64 -10.42
CA LEU A 196 0.79 -7.57 -8.96
C LEU A 196 2.02 -8.06 -8.18
N THR A 197 2.78 -9.02 -8.74
CA THR A 197 4.07 -9.43 -8.17
C THR A 197 5.09 -8.29 -8.25
N GLN A 198 5.12 -7.58 -9.38
CA GLN A 198 5.95 -6.40 -9.57
C GLN A 198 5.58 -5.27 -8.61
N TYR A 199 4.28 -5.01 -8.41
CA TYR A 199 3.80 -4.08 -7.38
C TYR A 199 4.34 -4.44 -5.98
N GLN A 200 4.21 -5.70 -5.56
CA GLN A 200 4.72 -6.15 -4.27
C GLN A 200 6.25 -6.05 -4.17
N THR A 201 6.96 -6.22 -5.28
CA THR A 201 8.42 -6.03 -5.33
C THR A 201 8.78 -4.56 -5.09
N HIS A 202 8.08 -3.62 -5.74
CA HIS A 202 8.28 -2.20 -5.51
C HIS A 202 7.97 -1.76 -4.08
N GLU A 203 6.89 -2.28 -3.48
CA GLU A 203 6.55 -2.05 -2.07
C GLU A 203 7.67 -2.56 -1.14
N SER A 204 8.16 -3.79 -1.37
CA SER A 204 9.27 -4.36 -0.60
C SER A 204 10.55 -3.53 -0.72
N ASP A 205 10.92 -3.11 -1.93
CA ASP A 205 12.11 -2.29 -2.16
C ASP A 205 11.98 -0.92 -1.47
N GLN A 206 10.79 -0.32 -1.48
CA GLN A 206 10.51 0.93 -0.77
C GLN A 206 10.65 0.76 0.74
N ALA A 207 10.10 -0.33 1.30
CA ALA A 207 10.20 -0.62 2.73
C ALA A 207 11.66 -0.84 3.16
N GLN A 208 12.46 -1.54 2.34
CA GLN A 208 13.89 -1.73 2.58
C GLN A 208 14.67 -0.41 2.58
N ARG A 209 14.41 0.50 1.63
CA ARG A 209 15.02 1.84 1.62
C ARG A 209 14.65 2.65 2.87
N SER A 210 13.39 2.58 3.30
CA SER A 210 12.91 3.26 4.51
C SER A 210 13.58 2.70 5.76
N GLN A 211 13.74 1.38 5.86
CA GLN A 211 14.47 0.75 6.96
C GLN A 211 15.94 1.16 7.00
N ALA A 212 16.62 1.18 5.84
CA ALA A 212 18.02 1.61 5.74
C ALA A 212 18.18 3.08 6.18
N THR A 213 17.31 3.96 5.69
CA THR A 213 17.30 5.39 6.04
C THR A 213 17.11 5.58 7.55
N ALA A 214 16.17 4.85 8.16
CA ALA A 214 15.93 4.90 9.60
C ALA A 214 17.15 4.40 10.41
N ALA A 215 17.80 3.32 9.96
CA ALA A 215 18.98 2.75 10.63
C ALA A 215 20.17 3.72 10.60
N GLU A 216 20.45 4.36 9.45
CA GLU A 216 21.50 5.37 9.33
C GLU A 216 21.23 6.59 10.20
N THR A 217 19.98 7.03 10.27
CA THR A 217 19.59 8.18 11.09
C THR A 217 19.77 7.87 12.58
N LEU A 218 19.38 6.66 13.00
CA LEU A 218 19.61 6.18 14.36
C LEU A 218 21.09 6.14 14.69
N ALA A 219 21.95 5.66 13.79
CA ALA A 219 23.40 5.63 14.01
C ALA A 219 23.96 7.03 14.32
N SER A 220 23.52 8.06 13.60
CA SER A 220 23.95 9.45 13.84
C SER A 220 23.51 9.97 15.22
N MET A 221 22.37 9.53 15.76
CA MET A 221 21.95 9.90 17.12
C MET A 221 22.88 9.30 18.19
N LEU A 222 23.46 8.14 17.92
CA LEU A 222 24.35 7.45 18.88
C LEU A 222 25.74 8.09 18.96
N GLU A 223 26.11 8.91 17.98
CA GLU A 223 27.40 9.64 17.94
C GLU A 223 27.41 10.92 18.78
N ILE A 224 26.27 11.30 19.37
CA ILE A 224 26.14 12.51 20.17
C ILE A 224 26.93 12.37 21.48
N SER A 225 27.94 13.22 21.67
CA SER A 225 28.74 13.28 22.90
C SER A 225 28.31 14.45 23.79
N THR A 226 27.93 14.13 25.02
CA THR A 226 27.58 15.13 26.04
C THR A 226 28.83 15.87 26.52
N GLU A 227 29.95 15.16 26.63
CA GLU A 227 31.24 15.72 27.05
C GLU A 227 31.73 16.77 26.06
N LEU A 228 31.58 16.49 24.75
CA LEU A 228 31.93 17.43 23.70
C LEU A 228 31.06 18.69 23.75
N GLU A 229 29.76 18.56 24.02
CA GLU A 229 28.87 19.72 24.15
C GLU A 229 29.28 20.60 25.33
N ILE A 230 29.50 20.01 26.51
CA ILE A 230 29.89 20.75 27.71
C ILE A 230 31.23 21.47 27.48
N ALA A 231 32.22 20.79 26.92
CA ALA A 231 33.53 21.37 26.62
C ALA A 231 33.41 22.51 25.60
N SER A 232 32.67 22.30 24.52
CA SER A 232 32.45 23.30 23.47
C SER A 232 31.70 24.53 24.00
N PHE A 233 30.68 24.33 24.84
CA PHE A 233 29.97 25.44 25.48
C PHE A 233 30.88 26.23 26.43
N GLN A 234 31.64 25.54 27.29
CA GLN A 234 32.59 26.18 28.20
C GLN A 234 33.61 27.03 27.43
N GLU A 235 34.20 26.48 26.37
CA GLU A 235 35.15 27.19 25.51
C GLU A 235 34.50 28.44 24.91
N ARG A 236 33.34 28.31 24.26
CA ARG A 236 32.61 29.45 23.67
C ARG A 236 32.26 30.53 24.69
N ALA A 237 31.83 30.14 25.89
CA ALA A 237 31.42 31.08 26.94
C ALA A 237 32.61 31.82 27.61
N THR A 238 33.79 31.21 27.63
CA THR A 238 34.98 31.75 28.31
C THR A 238 36.03 32.31 27.36
N ALA A 239 35.92 32.07 26.06
CA ALA A 239 36.79 32.62 25.03
C ALA A 239 36.94 34.14 25.18
N GLY A 240 38.19 34.61 25.27
CA GLY A 240 38.54 36.02 25.41
C GLY A 240 38.23 36.66 26.76
N ARG A 241 37.71 35.91 27.75
CA ARG A 241 37.45 36.44 29.10
C ARG A 241 38.61 36.12 30.05
N PRO A 242 39.22 37.14 30.69
CA PRO A 242 40.26 36.90 31.69
C PRO A 242 39.66 36.16 32.89
N ARG A 243 40.39 35.16 33.40
CA ARG A 243 40.00 34.40 34.57
C ARG A 243 39.98 35.34 35.78
N LEU A 244 38.80 35.62 36.32
CA LEU A 244 38.65 36.43 37.52
C LEU A 244 39.28 35.69 38.71
N GLU A 245 40.38 36.21 39.24
CA GLU A 245 40.96 35.70 40.49
C GLU A 245 39.99 36.00 41.64
N LYS A 246 39.51 34.94 42.30
CA LYS A 246 38.77 35.09 43.55
C LYS A 246 39.76 35.54 44.62
N ARG A 247 39.74 36.84 44.92
CA ARG A 247 40.47 37.44 46.05
C ARG A 247 40.12 36.66 47.32
N PRO A 248 41.08 36.06 48.04
CA PRO A 248 40.76 35.35 49.28
C PRO A 248 40.18 36.36 50.26
N SER A 249 38.93 36.14 50.67
CA SER A 249 38.30 36.88 51.74
C SER A 249 39.03 36.53 53.04
N THR A 250 40.06 37.29 53.38
CA THR A 250 40.66 37.25 54.71
C THR A 250 39.57 37.56 55.72
N ARG A 251 39.08 36.50 56.36
CA ARG A 251 38.16 36.55 57.48
C ARG A 251 38.91 37.21 58.64
N GLN A 252 38.79 38.52 58.79
CA GLN A 252 39.23 39.20 60.01
C GLN A 252 38.35 38.70 61.16
N THR A 253 38.87 37.74 61.91
CA THR A 253 38.40 37.36 63.23
C THR A 253 38.81 38.45 64.21
N SER A 254 37.89 39.36 64.55
CA SER A 254 38.02 40.22 65.73
C SER A 254 37.22 39.60 66.88
N HIS A 255 37.95 39.13 67.88
CA HIS A 255 37.40 38.72 69.17
C HIS A 255 37.45 39.90 70.15
N THR A 256 36.29 40.17 70.79
CA THR A 256 36.07 40.62 72.20
C THR A 256 36.72 41.94 72.68
N ALA A 257 36.12 42.84 73.46
CA ALA A 257 34.82 42.93 74.14
C ALA A 257 34.62 44.35 74.72
N ALA A 258 33.37 44.62 75.12
CA ALA A 258 32.89 45.59 76.13
C ALA A 258 32.72 47.07 75.74
N GLY A 259 31.45 47.52 75.79
CA GLY A 259 31.06 48.93 75.80
C GLY A 259 29.61 49.14 75.35
N GLN A 260 28.67 49.05 76.28
CA GLN A 260 27.24 49.35 76.09
C GLN A 260 27.04 50.76 75.52
N SER A 261 26.08 50.92 74.59
CA SER A 261 25.10 52.03 74.57
C SER A 261 24.04 51.81 73.48
N GLN A 262 22.81 52.18 73.82
CA GLN A 262 21.53 51.92 73.15
C GLN A 262 21.39 52.67 71.81
N SER A 263 20.62 52.10 70.86
CA SER A 263 19.27 52.58 70.50
C SER A 263 18.79 52.19 69.07
N GLN A 264 17.46 51.94 68.99
CA GLN A 264 16.53 52.06 67.85
C GLN A 264 16.30 50.88 66.85
N SER A 265 15.30 50.06 67.21
CA SER A 265 14.06 49.72 66.47
C SER A 265 14.01 49.76 64.93
N LEU A 266 13.61 48.66 64.27
CA LEU A 266 12.23 48.46 63.75
C LEU A 266 12.14 47.13 62.96
N ALA A 267 11.01 46.45 63.14
CA ALA A 267 10.65 45.14 62.60
C ALA A 267 10.27 45.18 61.09
N PRO A 268 10.30 44.04 60.38
CA PRO A 268 9.88 43.93 58.99
C PRO A 268 8.33 43.95 58.84
N PRO A 269 7.78 44.47 57.73
CA PRO A 269 6.35 44.58 57.54
C PRO A 269 5.69 43.26 57.13
N ASN A 270 4.45 43.13 57.57
CA ASN A 270 3.54 42.00 57.38
C ASN A 270 2.58 42.24 56.19
N HIS A 271 1.99 41.15 55.72
CA HIS A 271 1.01 40.93 54.64
C HIS A 271 -0.06 42.01 54.33
N SER A 272 -0.59 41.97 53.09
CA SER A 272 -2.03 42.14 52.83
C SER A 272 -2.49 41.42 51.56
N GLN A 273 -3.46 40.52 51.75
CA GLN A 273 -4.36 39.96 50.74
C GLN A 273 -5.51 40.95 50.45
N ILE A 274 -6.04 40.93 49.24
CA ILE A 274 -7.39 41.40 48.86
C ILE A 274 -7.89 40.26 47.92
N ALA A 275 -8.80 39.37 48.35
CA ALA A 275 -10.27 39.52 48.45
C ALA A 275 -10.90 39.82 47.07
N ASP A 276 -12.04 39.32 46.62
CA ASP A 276 -13.01 38.27 46.96
C ASP A 276 -14.05 38.38 45.81
N ASP A 277 -14.64 37.27 45.34
CA ASP A 277 -15.97 37.15 44.69
C ASP A 277 -16.07 35.77 44.05
N THR A 278 -16.68 34.77 44.69
CA THR A 278 -18.08 34.56 45.09
C THR A 278 -19.06 34.32 43.94
N THR A 279 -19.81 33.21 44.09
CA THR A 279 -21.12 32.86 43.47
C THR A 279 -21.10 32.40 41.99
N SER A 280 -21.73 31.29 41.56
CA SER A 280 -22.77 30.39 42.10
C SER A 280 -22.81 29.11 41.24
N GLU A 281 -22.82 27.90 41.81
CA GLU A 281 -24.00 27.08 42.23
C GLU A 281 -24.88 26.50 41.09
N ARG A 282 -24.79 25.18 40.86
CA ARG A 282 -25.92 24.21 40.85
C ARG A 282 -25.42 22.78 40.54
N SER A 283 -25.38 21.88 41.53
CA SER A 283 -26.41 20.91 41.94
C SER A 283 -26.57 19.70 40.98
N VAL A 284 -25.97 18.54 41.31
CA VAL A 284 -26.55 17.33 41.98
C VAL A 284 -27.02 16.24 40.96
N PRO A 285 -27.31 14.97 41.34
CA PRO A 285 -26.46 13.83 40.96
C PRO A 285 -27.27 12.64 40.37
N VAL A 286 -26.60 11.49 40.23
CA VAL A 286 -27.15 10.10 40.23
C VAL A 286 -27.48 9.45 38.87
N GLU A 287 -26.91 8.24 38.72
CA GLU A 287 -27.31 7.06 37.92
C GLU A 287 -27.50 7.14 36.40
N HIS A 288 -26.70 6.35 35.66
CA HIS A 288 -26.98 4.95 35.30
C HIS A 288 -25.95 4.51 34.24
N ARG A 289 -25.16 3.49 34.55
CA ARG A 289 -24.22 2.88 33.61
C ARG A 289 -24.98 1.83 32.78
N PRO A 290 -25.05 1.93 31.44
CA PRO A 290 -25.60 0.85 30.63
C PRO A 290 -24.56 -0.29 30.47
N PRO A 291 -24.98 -1.56 30.44
CA PRO A 291 -24.09 -2.70 30.25
C PRO A 291 -23.69 -2.86 28.77
N PRO A 292 -22.54 -3.50 28.48
CA PRO A 292 -22.10 -3.77 27.10
C PRO A 292 -22.90 -4.89 26.40
N PRO A 293 -22.89 -4.95 25.06
CA PRO A 293 -23.72 -5.88 24.27
C PRO A 293 -23.22 -7.34 24.31
N PRO A 294 -24.06 -8.33 23.97
CA PRO A 294 -23.71 -9.74 24.06
C PRO A 294 -22.94 -10.22 22.81
N GLU A 295 -21.81 -10.90 23.03
CA GLU A 295 -21.16 -11.75 22.02
C GLU A 295 -21.67 -13.21 22.11
N PRO A 296 -21.66 -13.97 21.00
CA PRO A 296 -22.33 -15.26 20.90
C PRO A 296 -21.58 -16.39 21.64
N LYS A 297 -22.35 -17.22 22.36
CA LYS A 297 -21.87 -18.49 22.93
C LYS A 297 -21.73 -19.55 21.82
N GLN A 298 -20.50 -20.00 21.58
CA GLN A 298 -20.22 -21.37 21.14
C GLN A 298 -19.78 -22.20 22.34
N GLU A 299 -20.39 -23.37 22.48
CA GLU A 299 -20.16 -24.33 23.55
C GLU A 299 -19.09 -25.36 23.14
N THR A 300 -18.08 -25.48 24.01
CA THR A 300 -17.37 -26.69 24.48
C THR A 300 -16.22 -27.38 23.71
N LYS A 301 -15.13 -27.56 24.52
CA LYS A 301 -14.09 -28.61 24.61
C LYS A 301 -12.90 -28.45 23.64
N GLN A 302 -11.62 -28.43 24.05
CA GLN A 302 -10.96 -29.10 25.18
C GLN A 302 -9.59 -28.48 25.55
N GLU A 303 -9.35 -28.42 26.86
CA GLU A 303 -8.09 -28.52 27.66
C GLU A 303 -6.70 -28.18 27.07
N GLY A 304 -5.97 -27.34 27.83
CA GLY A 304 -4.50 -27.25 27.78
C GLY A 304 -3.90 -26.04 28.52
N LYS A 305 -3.66 -26.19 29.83
CA LYS A 305 -2.71 -25.48 30.73
C LYS A 305 -1.58 -24.69 30.03
N THR A 306 -0.97 -23.59 30.48
CA THR A 306 -0.97 -22.69 31.67
C THR A 306 0.08 -21.61 31.36
N GLU A 307 -0.17 -20.36 31.77
CA GLU A 307 0.81 -19.31 32.20
C GLU A 307 2.01 -18.93 31.30
N SER A 308 2.12 -17.73 30.72
CA SER A 308 2.19 -16.36 31.26
C SER A 308 3.64 -15.82 31.38
N LYS A 309 3.83 -14.69 30.67
CA LYS A 309 4.73 -13.55 30.94
C LYS A 309 6.18 -13.57 30.43
N LEU A 310 6.54 -12.37 29.93
CA LEU A 310 7.87 -11.79 29.68
C LEU A 310 8.53 -12.08 28.32
N ARG A 311 7.98 -11.49 27.25
CA ARG A 311 8.80 -11.13 26.07
C ARG A 311 9.57 -9.85 26.35
N SER A 312 10.73 -10.02 26.98
CA SER A 312 11.80 -9.04 27.00
C SER A 312 13.04 -9.68 26.36
N ARG A 313 13.84 -8.85 25.69
CA ARG A 313 15.22 -9.09 25.21
C ARG A 313 15.37 -9.57 23.77
N ILE A 314 15.46 -8.57 22.89
CA ILE A 314 16.66 -8.27 22.07
C ILE A 314 17.80 -9.30 22.21
N GLY A 315 18.21 -9.89 21.08
CA GLY A 315 19.39 -10.74 20.99
C GLY A 315 19.58 -11.37 19.60
N THR A 316 20.38 -10.70 18.77
CA THR A 316 21.39 -11.23 17.83
C THR A 316 21.15 -12.57 17.10
N MET A 317 21.08 -12.53 15.76
CA MET A 317 21.78 -13.50 14.92
C MET A 317 22.35 -12.83 13.67
N LEU A 318 23.66 -12.67 13.70
CA LEU A 318 24.54 -12.23 12.62
C LEU A 318 24.80 -13.43 11.68
N GLY A 319 24.65 -13.20 10.36
CA GLY A 319 25.48 -13.84 9.34
C GLY A 319 24.92 -15.05 8.59
N ARG A 320 24.63 -14.85 7.28
CA ARG A 320 25.18 -15.75 6.23
C ARG A 320 25.25 -15.04 4.88
N ARG A 321 26.48 -14.68 4.52
CA ARG A 321 26.95 -14.21 3.21
C ARG A 321 26.78 -15.35 2.18
N ARG A 322 26.02 -15.13 1.10
CA ARG A 322 26.02 -16.03 -0.08
C ARG A 322 27.15 -15.61 -1.01
N GLN A 323 28.05 -16.54 -1.31
CA GLN A 323 29.06 -16.40 -2.34
C GLN A 323 28.45 -16.67 -3.72
N SER A 324 28.84 -15.84 -4.68
CA SER A 324 28.61 -15.96 -6.13
C SER A 324 29.44 -17.11 -6.72
N VAL A 325 28.81 -17.94 -7.54
CA VAL A 325 29.47 -19.02 -8.29
C VAL A 325 30.14 -18.42 -9.53
N HIS A 326 31.45 -18.64 -9.65
CA HIS A 326 32.29 -18.30 -10.80
C HIS A 326 32.19 -19.44 -11.82
N SER A 327 31.84 -19.13 -13.07
CA SER A 327 31.91 -20.07 -14.20
C SER A 327 33.37 -20.22 -14.66
N GLY A 328 33.94 -21.41 -14.46
CA GLY A 328 35.25 -21.79 -14.95
C GLY A 328 35.17 -22.41 -16.35
N PHE A 329 36.01 -21.89 -17.25
CA PHE A 329 36.32 -22.45 -18.56
C PHE A 329 36.95 -23.83 -18.41
N GLY A 330 36.44 -24.81 -19.16
CA GLY A 330 37.07 -26.12 -19.34
C GLY A 330 37.90 -26.13 -20.63
N THR A 331 39.20 -26.37 -20.49
CA THR A 331 40.06 -26.91 -21.54
C THR A 331 40.03 -28.44 -21.44
N VAL A 332 39.76 -29.12 -22.55
CA VAL A 332 40.25 -30.49 -22.78
C VAL A 332 40.75 -30.56 -24.22
N THR A 333 41.94 -31.13 -24.32
CA THR A 333 42.73 -31.59 -25.47
C THR A 333 41.94 -32.24 -26.60
#